data_AF-A0A255HIV7-F1
#
_entry.id   AF-A0A255HIV7-F1
#
_cell.length_a   1.000
_cell.length_b   1.000
_cell.length_c   1.000
_cell.angle_alpha   90.00
_cell.angle_beta   90.00
_cell.angle_gamma   90.00
#
_symmetry.space_group_name_H-M   'P 1'
#
loop_
_entity.id
_entity.type
_entity.pdbx_description
1 polymer ?
#
loop_
_entity_poly.entity_id
_entity_poly.type
_entity_poly.pdbx_seq_one_letter_code
_entity_poly.pdbx_strand_id
1 'polypeptide(L)'
;MVPLMTPAHPDFLLVRRHADELRTWFSRETGWPLHIERDCARLYKRPADLRDASRGLPDYDVRRYVLLCLACAVLERADPQITLRLLGDRLLSLATEPTLLQRGFRFDLQAQHERRELVAICRTLLDLGVLHKVAGDEEDFLRSGGDHGGADALYDVHRRALAGMLAAVRGPSTWSAQDAPVTLDERISAMVGEHVTDSDEGRRTALRHHLSRRLLDDPVVYFDTLDAELRAYFMNQRGAMASRLCDATDLLPEQRAEGLALIDAEETLTDIAMPAEGTEAHVTLLVAEFLANRHRDRGADDVLTALDEITAFLAEAKKSYSTFWRKSARIPGAEVELAGIALDKLQKLQLITYTGDKVLPLPALARYAVGQTEIKRMSDKTHFHYSGQHELI
;
A
#
# COMPACT_ATOMS: atom_id res chain seq x y z
N MET A 1 5.22 0.78 -4.46
CA MET A 1 6.27 -0.20 -4.91
C MET A 1 5.63 -1.43 -5.56
N VAL A 2 6.14 -1.93 -6.70
CA VAL A 2 5.60 -3.13 -7.39
C VAL A 2 6.47 -4.36 -7.11
N PRO A 3 6.06 -5.29 -6.24
CA PRO A 3 6.93 -6.38 -5.79
C PRO A 3 6.94 -7.57 -6.75
N LEU A 4 6.16 -7.54 -7.84
CA LEU A 4 6.19 -8.48 -8.96
C LEU A 4 6.32 -7.67 -10.26
N MET A 5 7.40 -7.90 -10.99
CA MET A 5 7.77 -7.12 -12.17
C MET A 5 7.91 -8.04 -13.38
N THR A 6 7.29 -7.67 -14.49
CA THR A 6 7.43 -8.36 -15.78
C THR A 6 8.38 -7.59 -16.72
N PRO A 7 8.80 -8.17 -17.86
CA PRO A 7 9.66 -7.49 -18.82
C PRO A 7 9.07 -6.22 -19.44
N ALA A 8 7.76 -5.99 -19.30
CA ALA A 8 7.10 -4.77 -19.73
C ALA A 8 7.46 -3.56 -18.84
N HIS A 9 7.93 -3.80 -17.61
CA HIS A 9 8.32 -2.73 -16.70
C HIS A 9 9.67 -2.11 -17.14
N PRO A 10 9.79 -0.77 -17.20
CA PRO A 10 11.01 -0.10 -17.69
C PRO A 10 12.28 -0.51 -16.92
N ASP A 11 12.16 -0.67 -15.60
CA ASP A 11 13.31 -1.00 -14.73
C ASP A 11 13.68 -2.49 -14.70
N PHE A 12 12.94 -3.38 -15.38
CA PHE A 12 13.18 -4.82 -15.31
C PHE A 12 14.60 -5.21 -15.74
N LEU A 13 15.11 -4.57 -16.80
CA LEU A 13 16.47 -4.82 -17.29
C LEU A 13 17.54 -4.36 -16.29
N LEU A 14 17.27 -3.29 -15.54
CA LEU A 14 18.17 -2.78 -14.50
C LEU A 14 18.18 -3.72 -13.30
N VAL A 15 17.00 -4.14 -12.82
CA VAL A 15 16.87 -5.15 -11.75
C VAL A 15 17.62 -6.44 -12.09
N ARG A 16 17.49 -6.91 -13.34
CA ARG A 16 18.20 -8.11 -13.80
C ARG A 16 19.72 -7.90 -13.86
N ARG A 17 20.18 -6.70 -14.24
CA ARG A 17 21.61 -6.36 -14.29
C ARG A 17 22.25 -6.38 -12.90
N HIS A 18 21.52 -5.91 -11.88
CA HIS A 18 21.98 -5.82 -10.50
C HIS A 18 21.46 -6.96 -9.61
N ALA A 19 21.09 -8.10 -10.20
CA ALA A 19 20.40 -9.18 -9.50
C ALA A 19 21.13 -9.70 -8.26
N ASP A 20 22.45 -9.88 -8.36
CA ASP A 20 23.24 -10.47 -7.26
C ASP A 20 23.44 -9.48 -6.10
N GLU A 21 23.64 -8.20 -6.41
CA GLU A 21 23.72 -7.11 -5.43
C GLU A 21 22.39 -6.98 -4.68
N LEU A 22 21.27 -6.93 -5.41
CA LEU A 22 19.94 -6.81 -4.84
C LEU A 22 19.58 -8.03 -3.97
N ARG A 23 19.84 -9.26 -4.44
CA ARG A 23 19.60 -10.48 -3.66
C ARG A 23 20.39 -10.48 -2.36
N THR A 24 21.67 -10.10 -2.43
CA THR A 24 22.55 -10.03 -1.26
C THR A 24 22.03 -9.00 -0.27
N TRP A 25 21.64 -7.81 -0.75
CA TRP A 25 21.13 -6.74 0.09
C TRP A 25 19.80 -7.11 0.76
N PHE A 26 18.80 -7.57 -0.01
CA PHE A 26 17.51 -7.97 0.54
C PHE A 26 17.65 -9.14 1.51
N SER A 27 18.45 -10.16 1.18
CA SER A 27 18.68 -11.30 2.07
C SER A 27 19.34 -10.88 3.38
N ARG A 28 20.24 -9.89 3.37
CA ARG A 28 20.98 -9.45 4.55
C ARG A 28 20.18 -8.51 5.44
N GLU A 29 19.53 -7.51 4.83
CA GLU A 29 18.93 -6.41 5.58
C GLU A 29 17.48 -6.71 5.98
N THR A 30 16.68 -7.30 5.10
CA THR A 30 15.26 -7.59 5.36
C THR A 30 14.95 -9.08 5.43
N GLY A 31 15.85 -9.92 4.92
CA GLY A 31 15.63 -11.34 4.67
C GLY A 31 14.70 -11.63 3.50
N TRP A 32 14.14 -10.63 2.80
CA TRP A 32 13.13 -10.87 1.75
C TRP A 32 13.73 -11.68 0.59
N PRO A 33 13.11 -12.81 0.20
CA PRO A 33 13.54 -13.54 -0.99
C PRO A 33 13.30 -12.72 -2.26
N LEU A 34 14.33 -12.60 -3.10
CA LEU A 34 14.23 -11.99 -4.42
C LEU A 34 14.50 -13.03 -5.51
N HIS A 35 13.44 -13.43 -6.21
CA HIS A 35 13.53 -14.33 -7.35
C HIS A 35 13.57 -13.49 -8.63
N ILE A 36 14.56 -13.74 -9.48
CA ILE A 36 14.70 -13.07 -10.77
C ILE A 36 14.93 -14.15 -11.80
N GLU A 37 14.00 -14.23 -12.75
CA GLU A 37 13.99 -15.16 -13.86
C GLU A 37 14.09 -14.40 -15.19
N ARG A 38 13.98 -15.12 -16.31
CA ARG A 38 14.06 -14.52 -17.64
C ARG A 38 12.93 -13.52 -17.91
N ASP A 39 11.76 -13.79 -17.35
CA ASP A 39 10.47 -13.22 -17.70
C ASP A 39 9.66 -12.72 -16.48
N CYS A 40 10.26 -12.73 -15.29
CA CYS A 40 9.72 -12.01 -14.13
C CYS A 40 10.79 -11.76 -13.06
N ALA A 41 10.57 -10.76 -12.23
CA ALA A 41 11.28 -10.53 -10.98
C ALA A 41 10.26 -10.39 -9.86
N ARG A 42 10.41 -11.17 -8.79
CA ARG A 42 9.48 -11.23 -7.67
C ARG A 42 10.23 -11.05 -6.35
N LEU A 43 9.95 -9.94 -5.67
CA LEU A 43 10.36 -9.69 -4.29
C LEU A 43 9.26 -10.18 -3.35
N TYR A 44 9.56 -11.20 -2.55
CA TYR A 44 8.65 -11.76 -1.55
C TYR A 44 8.73 -10.95 -0.25
N LYS A 45 8.09 -9.77 -0.27
CA LYS A 45 7.93 -8.95 0.94
C LYS A 45 7.09 -9.70 1.97
N ARG A 46 7.52 -9.59 3.22
CA ARG A 46 6.80 -10.09 4.40
C ARG A 46 6.56 -8.92 5.33
N PRO A 47 5.30 -8.66 5.73
CA PRO A 47 4.99 -7.57 6.64
C PRO A 47 5.61 -7.83 8.01
N ALA A 48 6.06 -6.76 8.67
CA ALA A 48 6.55 -6.83 10.04
C ALA A 48 5.42 -6.71 11.07
N ASP A 49 4.40 -5.86 10.80
CA ASP A 49 3.14 -5.84 11.55
C ASP A 49 2.05 -6.55 10.74
N LEU A 50 1.54 -7.66 11.29
CA LEU A 50 0.51 -8.48 10.65
C LEU A 50 -0.90 -7.92 10.81
N ARG A 51 -1.06 -6.86 11.62
CA ARG A 51 -2.35 -6.21 11.89
C ARG A 51 -2.56 -4.96 11.05
N ASP A 52 -1.55 -4.54 10.29
CA ASP A 52 -1.63 -3.38 9.41
C ASP A 52 -2.51 -3.69 8.19
N ALA A 53 -3.73 -3.15 8.20
CA ALA A 53 -4.70 -3.32 7.13
C ALA A 53 -4.55 -2.27 5.99
N SER A 54 -3.59 -1.35 6.09
CA SER A 54 -3.45 -0.25 5.11
C SER A 54 -2.83 -0.66 3.78
N ARG A 55 -2.26 -1.87 3.70
CA ARG A 55 -1.44 -2.35 2.56
C ARG A 55 -2.19 -3.27 1.59
N GLY A 56 -3.52 -3.26 1.64
CA GLY A 56 -4.35 -3.97 0.67
C GLY A 56 -4.28 -3.34 -0.72
N LEU A 57 -4.70 -4.09 -1.74
CA LEU A 57 -4.99 -3.55 -3.06
C LEU A 57 -6.04 -2.43 -2.97
N PRO A 58 -5.85 -1.29 -3.67
CA PRO A 58 -6.83 -0.21 -3.71
C PRO A 58 -8.19 -0.68 -4.18
N ASP A 59 -9.27 -0.20 -3.57
CA ASP A 59 -10.66 -0.56 -3.88
C ASP A 59 -10.98 -2.06 -3.75
N TYR A 60 -10.18 -2.84 -3.02
CA TYR A 60 -10.50 -4.23 -2.73
C TYR A 60 -11.20 -4.40 -1.40
N ASP A 61 -12.40 -4.97 -1.45
CA ASP A 61 -13.07 -5.55 -0.29
C ASP A 61 -12.81 -7.05 -0.20
N VAL A 62 -13.34 -7.68 0.84
CA VAL A 62 -13.24 -9.13 1.06
C VAL A 62 -13.72 -9.92 -0.17
N ARG A 63 -14.81 -9.47 -0.81
CA ARG A 63 -15.41 -10.14 -1.96
C ARG A 63 -14.48 -10.14 -3.17
N ARG A 64 -13.84 -9.02 -3.49
CA ARG A 64 -12.87 -8.91 -4.57
C ARG A 64 -11.63 -9.76 -4.32
N TYR A 65 -11.16 -9.87 -3.08
CA TYR A 65 -10.06 -10.80 -2.76
C TYR A 65 -10.45 -12.26 -2.99
N VAL A 66 -11.68 -12.67 -2.62
CA VAL A 66 -12.16 -14.03 -2.92
C VAL A 66 -12.19 -14.26 -4.43
N LEU A 67 -12.72 -13.32 -5.21
CA LEU A 67 -12.76 -13.42 -6.68
C LEU A 67 -11.37 -13.48 -7.29
N LEU A 68 -10.41 -12.69 -6.80
CA LEU A 68 -9.02 -12.74 -7.24
C LEU A 68 -8.37 -14.11 -6.98
N CYS A 69 -8.57 -14.67 -5.78
CA CYS A 69 -8.07 -16.00 -5.44
C CYS A 69 -8.71 -17.09 -6.32
N LEU A 70 -10.02 -17.02 -6.56
CA LEU A 70 -10.73 -17.95 -7.45
C LEU A 70 -10.24 -17.84 -8.89
N ALA A 71 -10.05 -16.61 -9.39
CA ALA A 71 -9.49 -16.38 -10.73
C ALA A 71 -8.08 -16.98 -10.85
N CYS A 72 -7.20 -16.75 -9.88
CA CYS A 72 -5.86 -17.37 -9.86
C CYS A 72 -5.94 -18.91 -9.88
N ALA A 73 -6.87 -19.50 -9.11
CA ALA A 73 -7.07 -20.95 -9.09
C ALA A 73 -7.59 -21.51 -10.43
N VAL A 74 -8.44 -20.77 -11.14
CA VAL A 74 -8.87 -21.11 -12.50
C VAL A 74 -7.69 -21.05 -13.47
N LEU A 75 -6.91 -19.97 -13.43
CA LEU A 75 -5.79 -19.74 -14.34
C LEU A 75 -4.68 -20.78 -14.18
N GLU A 76 -4.44 -21.26 -12.97
CA GLU A 76 -3.45 -22.32 -12.70
C GLU A 76 -3.77 -23.62 -13.47
N ARG A 77 -5.06 -23.87 -13.71
CA ARG A 77 -5.58 -25.04 -14.45
C ARG A 77 -5.96 -24.72 -15.90
N ALA A 78 -5.75 -23.49 -16.35
CA ALA A 78 -6.12 -23.06 -17.68
C ALA A 78 -5.07 -23.43 -18.73
N ASP A 79 -5.49 -23.41 -19.99
CA ASP A 79 -4.58 -23.42 -21.12
C ASP A 79 -3.75 -22.13 -21.16
N PRO A 80 -2.67 -22.05 -21.96
CA PRO A 80 -1.85 -20.83 -22.08
C PRO A 80 -2.65 -19.59 -22.47
N GLN A 81 -3.81 -19.77 -23.10
CA GLN A 81 -4.75 -18.72 -23.42
C GLN A 81 -6.12 -19.01 -22.82
N ILE A 82 -6.82 -17.95 -22.40
CA ILE A 82 -8.17 -18.04 -21.85
C ILE A 82 -8.98 -16.81 -22.25
N THR A 83 -10.27 -17.00 -22.54
CA THR A 83 -11.18 -15.87 -22.75
C THR A 83 -11.84 -15.43 -21.45
N LEU A 84 -12.27 -14.17 -21.38
CA LEU A 84 -12.97 -13.63 -20.21
C LEU A 84 -14.24 -14.44 -19.88
N ARG A 85 -15.01 -14.84 -20.90
CA ARG A 85 -16.19 -15.69 -20.71
C ARG A 85 -15.84 -17.05 -20.11
N LEU A 86 -14.83 -17.74 -20.65
CA LEU A 86 -14.40 -19.04 -20.13
C LEU A 86 -13.85 -18.95 -18.71
N LEU A 87 -13.15 -17.87 -18.39
CA LEU A 87 -12.71 -17.56 -17.02
C LEU A 87 -13.92 -17.42 -16.08
N GLY A 88 -14.93 -16.65 -16.49
CA GLY A 88 -16.19 -16.50 -15.76
C GLY A 88 -16.89 -17.83 -15.50
N ASP A 89 -17.06 -18.66 -16.52
CA ASP A 89 -17.74 -19.97 -16.42
C ASP A 89 -17.03 -20.92 -15.44
N ARG A 90 -15.69 -20.98 -15.52
CA ARG A 90 -14.89 -21.80 -14.60
C ARG A 90 -14.88 -21.24 -13.18
N LEU A 91 -14.91 -19.91 -13.03
CA LEU A 91 -14.99 -19.26 -11.72
C LEU A 91 -16.33 -19.57 -11.05
N LEU A 92 -17.44 -19.50 -11.79
CA LEU A 92 -18.77 -19.90 -11.28
C LEU A 92 -18.76 -21.32 -10.71
N SER A 93 -18.09 -22.24 -11.40
CA SER A 93 -17.95 -23.62 -10.92
C SER A 93 -17.25 -23.69 -9.55
N LEU A 94 -16.17 -22.92 -9.35
CA LEU A 94 -15.47 -22.86 -8.06
C LEU A 94 -16.24 -22.08 -6.98
N ALA A 95 -17.02 -21.08 -7.37
CA ALA A 95 -17.81 -20.26 -6.44
C ALA A 95 -18.95 -21.06 -5.76
N THR A 96 -19.33 -22.21 -6.31
CA THR A 96 -20.34 -23.12 -5.71
C THR A 96 -19.81 -23.98 -4.56
N GLU A 97 -18.54 -23.82 -4.18
CA GLU A 97 -17.92 -24.60 -3.12
C GLU A 97 -18.67 -24.41 -1.77
N PRO A 98 -19.02 -25.50 -1.04
CA PRO A 98 -19.86 -25.41 0.14
C PRO A 98 -19.33 -24.53 1.27
N THR A 99 -18.02 -24.51 1.51
CA THR A 99 -17.45 -23.67 2.57
C THR A 99 -17.55 -22.17 2.24
N LEU A 100 -17.45 -21.78 0.98
CA LEU A 100 -17.71 -20.40 0.53
C LEU A 100 -19.17 -19.99 0.76
N LEU A 101 -20.11 -20.86 0.40
CA LEU A 101 -21.54 -20.62 0.59
C LEU A 101 -21.91 -20.49 2.08
N GLN A 102 -21.33 -21.33 2.93
CA GLN A 102 -21.52 -21.25 4.39
C GLN A 102 -20.97 -19.95 4.98
N ARG A 103 -19.94 -19.37 4.36
CA ARG A 103 -19.37 -18.07 4.72
C ARG A 103 -20.12 -16.88 4.10
N GLY A 104 -21.22 -17.14 3.39
CA GLY A 104 -22.08 -16.11 2.80
C GLY A 104 -21.60 -15.57 1.45
N PHE A 105 -20.56 -16.14 0.85
CA PHE A 105 -20.11 -15.74 -0.48
C PHE A 105 -21.03 -16.33 -1.55
N ARG A 106 -21.58 -15.48 -2.42
CA ARG A 106 -22.43 -15.86 -3.56
C ARG A 106 -22.02 -15.05 -4.78
N PHE A 107 -21.89 -15.71 -5.92
CA PHE A 107 -21.50 -15.10 -7.19
C PHE A 107 -22.15 -15.88 -8.33
N ASP A 108 -22.96 -15.24 -9.15
CA ASP A 108 -23.74 -15.89 -10.22
C ASP A 108 -23.56 -15.25 -11.61
N LEU A 109 -22.84 -14.13 -11.68
CA LEU A 109 -22.48 -13.37 -12.88
C LEU A 109 -23.72 -12.87 -13.67
N GLN A 110 -24.89 -12.83 -13.03
CA GLN A 110 -26.14 -12.36 -13.63
C GLN A 110 -26.29 -10.84 -13.52
N ALA A 111 -25.88 -10.28 -12.38
CA ALA A 111 -26.01 -8.84 -12.16
C ALA A 111 -24.86 -8.05 -12.82
N GLN A 112 -25.17 -6.85 -13.32
CA GLN A 112 -24.18 -6.01 -13.99
C GLN A 112 -23.01 -5.64 -13.08
N HIS A 113 -23.24 -5.47 -11.77
CA HIS A 113 -22.16 -5.17 -10.83
C HIS A 113 -21.18 -6.33 -10.68
N GLU A 114 -21.65 -7.58 -10.66
CA GLU A 114 -20.77 -8.77 -10.58
C GLU A 114 -19.89 -8.93 -11.83
N ARG A 115 -20.44 -8.62 -13.01
CA ARG A 115 -19.65 -8.60 -14.26
C ARG A 115 -18.56 -7.53 -14.21
N ARG A 116 -18.87 -6.35 -13.65
CA ARG A 116 -17.87 -5.29 -13.43
C ARG A 116 -16.80 -5.71 -12.43
N GLU A 117 -17.16 -6.46 -11.38
CA GLU A 117 -16.19 -7.03 -10.44
C GLU A 117 -15.23 -7.99 -11.15
N LEU A 118 -15.73 -8.91 -11.97
CA LEU A 118 -14.88 -9.83 -12.73
C LEU A 118 -13.92 -9.07 -13.68
N VAL A 119 -14.41 -8.05 -14.38
CA VAL A 119 -13.57 -7.18 -15.22
C VAL A 119 -12.52 -6.46 -14.37
N ALA A 120 -12.86 -5.96 -13.18
CA ALA A 120 -11.90 -5.32 -12.28
C ALA A 120 -10.81 -6.29 -11.81
N ILE A 121 -11.14 -7.56 -11.54
CA ILE A 121 -10.15 -8.60 -11.24
C ILE A 121 -9.23 -8.84 -12.44
N CYS A 122 -9.78 -8.92 -13.66
CA CYS A 122 -8.96 -9.10 -14.87
C CYS A 122 -8.02 -7.92 -15.10
N ARG A 123 -8.48 -6.68 -14.89
CA ARG A 123 -7.64 -5.48 -14.92
C ARG A 123 -6.51 -5.56 -13.90
N THR A 124 -6.80 -5.97 -12.68
CA THR A 124 -5.76 -6.16 -11.65
C THR A 124 -4.73 -7.22 -12.08
N LEU A 125 -5.16 -8.32 -12.69
CA LEU A 125 -4.26 -9.36 -13.18
C LEU A 125 -3.45 -8.93 -14.41
N LEU A 126 -3.99 -8.03 -15.24
CA LEU A 126 -3.26 -7.37 -16.33
C LEU A 126 -2.18 -6.42 -15.76
N ASP A 127 -2.54 -5.60 -14.77
CA ASP A 127 -1.63 -4.65 -14.12
C ASP A 127 -0.47 -5.36 -13.41
N LEU A 128 -0.75 -6.52 -12.79
CA LEU A 128 0.27 -7.38 -12.18
C LEU A 128 1.07 -8.22 -13.21
N GLY A 129 0.68 -8.18 -14.50
CA GLY A 129 1.32 -8.92 -15.58
C GLY A 129 1.10 -10.43 -15.53
N VAL A 130 0.09 -10.90 -14.80
CA VAL A 130 -0.35 -12.30 -14.80
C VAL A 130 -1.12 -12.64 -16.08
N LEU A 131 -1.91 -11.68 -16.57
CA LEU A 131 -2.58 -11.75 -17.86
C LEU A 131 -1.91 -10.77 -18.83
N HIS A 132 -1.93 -11.11 -20.12
CA HIS A 132 -1.58 -10.19 -21.19
C HIS A 132 -2.69 -10.21 -22.24
N LYS A 133 -3.22 -9.03 -22.59
CA LYS A 133 -4.32 -8.93 -23.55
C LYS A 133 -3.83 -9.19 -24.98
N VAL A 134 -4.47 -10.15 -25.65
CA VAL A 134 -4.17 -10.52 -27.04
C VAL A 134 -5.16 -9.86 -27.99
N ALA A 135 -6.46 -9.95 -27.69
CA ALA A 135 -7.52 -9.43 -28.53
C ALA A 135 -8.80 -9.14 -27.72
N GLY A 136 -9.69 -8.32 -28.29
CA GLY A 136 -11.00 -8.00 -27.71
C GLY A 136 -10.98 -6.86 -26.67
N ASP A 137 -12.17 -6.51 -26.18
CA ASP A 137 -12.39 -5.48 -25.18
C ASP A 137 -13.26 -6.04 -24.05
N GLU A 138 -12.83 -5.80 -22.81
CA GLU A 138 -13.57 -6.12 -21.60
C GLU A 138 -14.93 -5.42 -21.52
N GLU A 139 -15.06 -4.24 -22.14
CA GLU A 139 -16.32 -3.48 -22.17
C GLU A 139 -17.41 -4.19 -22.99
N ASP A 140 -17.03 -4.99 -23.99
CA ASP A 140 -18.00 -5.75 -24.78
C ASP A 140 -18.64 -6.86 -23.96
N PHE A 141 -17.88 -7.50 -23.05
CA PHE A 141 -18.43 -8.46 -22.08
C PHE A 141 -19.49 -7.83 -21.17
N LEU A 142 -19.31 -6.58 -20.76
CA LEU A 142 -20.28 -5.84 -19.96
C LEU A 142 -21.57 -5.52 -20.74
N ARG A 143 -21.43 -5.19 -22.04
CA ARG A 143 -22.56 -4.83 -22.92
C ARG A 143 -23.39 -6.03 -23.34
N SER A 144 -22.75 -7.16 -23.62
CA SER A 144 -23.43 -8.37 -24.11
C SER A 144 -24.17 -9.14 -23.04
N GLY A 145 -24.10 -8.74 -21.76
CA GLY A 145 -24.89 -9.34 -20.69
C GLY A 145 -24.61 -10.84 -20.46
N GLY A 146 -23.44 -11.33 -20.89
CA GLY A 146 -23.10 -12.75 -20.84
C GLY A 146 -23.56 -13.59 -22.03
N ASP A 147 -24.27 -13.02 -23.02
CA ASP A 147 -24.70 -13.77 -24.21
C ASP A 147 -23.51 -14.23 -25.07
N HIS A 148 -23.62 -15.44 -25.62
CA HIS A 148 -22.59 -16.14 -26.40
C HIS A 148 -22.31 -15.52 -27.79
N GLY A 149 -23.04 -14.48 -28.20
CA GLY A 149 -22.93 -13.86 -29.53
C GLY A 149 -22.04 -12.62 -29.61
N GLY A 150 -21.57 -12.09 -28.48
CA GLY A 150 -20.73 -10.88 -28.41
C GLY A 150 -19.23 -11.16 -28.45
N ALA A 151 -18.45 -10.15 -28.87
CA ALA A 151 -17.00 -10.15 -28.82
C ALA A 151 -16.51 -10.39 -27.38
N ASP A 152 -15.42 -11.16 -27.24
CA ASP A 152 -14.88 -11.61 -25.95
C ASP A 152 -13.39 -11.26 -25.88
N ALA A 153 -12.90 -10.94 -24.69
CA ALA A 153 -11.49 -10.62 -24.49
C ALA A 153 -10.68 -11.91 -24.37
N LEU A 154 -9.57 -12.00 -25.10
CA LEU A 154 -8.64 -13.12 -25.08
C LEU A 154 -7.33 -12.71 -24.39
N TYR A 155 -6.88 -13.54 -23.45
CA TYR A 155 -5.67 -13.31 -22.68
C TYR A 155 -4.66 -14.44 -22.84
N ASP A 156 -3.38 -14.10 -22.89
CA ASP A 156 -2.28 -15.02 -22.57
C ASP A 156 -2.08 -15.07 -21.04
N VAL A 157 -1.82 -16.27 -20.51
CA VAL A 157 -1.60 -16.50 -19.08
C VAL A 157 -0.11 -16.67 -18.79
N HIS A 158 0.47 -15.73 -18.04
CA HIS A 158 1.88 -15.73 -17.68
C HIS A 158 2.13 -16.57 -16.41
N ARG A 159 2.32 -17.88 -16.58
CA ARG A 159 2.37 -18.86 -15.46
C ARG A 159 3.40 -18.55 -14.38
N ARG A 160 4.55 -17.98 -14.74
CA ARG A 160 5.59 -17.61 -13.74
C ARG A 160 5.20 -16.40 -12.90
N ALA A 161 4.48 -15.45 -13.49
CA ALA A 161 3.92 -14.34 -12.73
C ALA A 161 2.79 -14.83 -11.81
N LEU A 162 1.93 -15.72 -12.33
CA LEU A 162 0.88 -16.38 -11.55
C LEU A 162 1.44 -17.14 -10.34
N ALA A 163 2.47 -17.96 -10.53
CA ALA A 163 3.14 -18.69 -9.45
C ALA A 163 3.76 -17.73 -8.40
N GLY A 164 4.13 -16.52 -8.80
CA GLY A 164 4.65 -15.47 -7.91
C GLY A 164 3.58 -14.75 -7.08
N MET A 165 2.29 -14.92 -7.36
CA MET A 165 1.20 -14.21 -6.67
C MET A 165 1.16 -14.52 -5.17
N LEU A 166 1.28 -15.81 -4.80
CA LEU A 166 1.22 -16.23 -3.41
C LEU A 166 2.56 -16.01 -2.71
N ALA A 167 2.66 -14.94 -1.91
CA ALA A 167 3.83 -14.67 -1.07
C ALA A 167 3.68 -15.28 0.33
N ALA A 168 3.77 -16.61 0.39
CA ALA A 168 3.80 -17.35 1.66
C ALA A 168 5.14 -18.07 1.83
N VAL A 169 5.69 -18.04 3.05
CA VAL A 169 6.87 -18.85 3.43
C VAL A 169 6.52 -20.33 3.41
N ARG A 170 5.33 -20.67 3.92
CA ARG A 170 4.78 -22.02 3.91
C ARG A 170 3.45 -22.02 3.17
N GLY A 171 3.36 -22.79 2.08
CA GLY A 171 2.14 -22.92 1.28
C GLY A 171 0.98 -23.51 2.09
N PRO A 172 -0.26 -22.98 1.98
CA PRO A 172 -1.41 -23.47 2.73
C PRO A 172 -1.71 -24.97 2.50
N SER A 173 -1.42 -25.49 1.31
CA SER A 173 -1.60 -26.91 0.96
C SER A 173 -0.63 -27.87 1.66
N THR A 174 0.38 -27.36 2.37
CA THR A 174 1.38 -28.18 3.08
C THR A 174 0.97 -28.53 4.51
N TRP A 175 -0.17 -28.03 4.97
CA TRP A 175 -0.70 -28.34 6.30
C TRP A 175 -1.57 -29.59 6.25
N SER A 176 -1.38 -30.49 7.21
CA SER A 176 -2.33 -31.58 7.43
C SER A 176 -3.65 -31.00 7.92
N ALA A 177 -4.77 -31.70 7.72
CA ALA A 177 -6.07 -31.24 8.21
C ALA A 177 -6.11 -31.07 9.75
N GLN A 178 -5.24 -31.76 10.49
CA GLN A 178 -5.17 -31.71 11.95
C GLN A 178 -4.30 -30.56 12.45
N ASP A 179 -3.27 -30.20 11.69
CA ASP A 179 -2.31 -29.15 12.06
C ASP A 179 -2.64 -27.80 11.43
N ALA A 180 -3.65 -27.74 10.55
CA ALA A 180 -3.99 -26.53 9.82
C ALA A 180 -4.46 -25.42 10.77
N PRO A 181 -3.93 -24.18 10.64
CA PRO A 181 -4.33 -23.06 11.47
C PRO A 181 -5.82 -22.73 11.30
N VAL A 182 -6.50 -22.51 12.43
CA VAL A 182 -7.97 -22.40 12.48
C VAL A 182 -8.39 -20.93 12.48
N THR A 183 -7.78 -20.13 13.34
CA THR A 183 -8.11 -18.70 13.47
C THR A 183 -7.44 -17.87 12.37
N LEU A 184 -7.94 -16.65 12.14
CA LEU A 184 -7.34 -15.75 11.16
C LEU A 184 -5.90 -15.40 11.54
N ASP A 185 -5.65 -15.09 12.81
CA ASP A 185 -4.33 -14.70 13.31
C ASP A 185 -3.32 -15.86 13.19
N GLU A 186 -3.75 -17.09 13.50
CA GLU A 186 -2.93 -18.29 13.29
C GLU A 186 -2.60 -18.48 11.81
N ARG A 187 -3.56 -18.28 10.91
CA ARG A 187 -3.36 -18.43 9.46
C ARG A 187 -2.38 -17.41 8.92
N ILE A 188 -2.54 -16.14 9.31
CA ILE A 188 -1.62 -15.07 8.90
C ILE A 188 -0.22 -15.36 9.43
N SER A 189 -0.09 -15.70 10.71
CA SER A 189 1.19 -16.05 11.34
C SER A 189 1.86 -17.26 10.65
N ALA A 190 1.09 -18.30 10.33
CA ALA A 190 1.57 -19.51 9.67
C ALA A 190 2.07 -19.25 8.23
N MET A 191 1.48 -18.30 7.50
CA MET A 191 1.90 -17.96 6.14
C MET A 191 3.25 -17.24 6.11
N VAL A 192 3.59 -16.47 7.15
CA VAL A 192 4.81 -15.64 7.20
C VAL A 192 5.90 -16.20 8.12
N GLY A 193 5.57 -17.20 8.93
CA GLY A 193 6.48 -17.76 9.95
C GLY A 193 7.78 -18.28 9.36
N GLU A 194 8.90 -17.75 9.86
CA GLU A 194 10.25 -18.10 9.42
C GLU A 194 10.93 -19.05 10.40
N HIS A 195 11.82 -19.90 9.90
CA HIS A 195 12.75 -20.60 10.77
C HIS A 195 13.81 -19.60 11.28
N VAL A 196 13.88 -19.44 12.60
CA VAL A 196 14.96 -18.71 13.27
C VAL A 196 15.89 -19.73 13.89
N THR A 197 17.16 -19.70 13.49
CA THR A 197 18.19 -20.54 14.09
C THR A 197 18.31 -20.23 15.57
N ASP A 198 18.27 -21.25 16.43
CA ASP A 198 18.41 -21.09 17.88
C ASP A 198 19.87 -20.81 18.28
N SER A 199 20.28 -19.57 18.02
CA SER A 199 21.59 -19.01 18.32
C SER A 199 21.46 -17.50 18.51
N ASP A 200 22.38 -16.88 19.25
CA ASP A 200 22.34 -15.43 19.49
C ASP A 200 22.45 -14.63 18.18
N GLU A 201 23.24 -15.11 17.22
CA GLU A 201 23.34 -14.49 15.89
C GLU A 201 22.05 -14.63 15.09
N GLY A 202 21.38 -15.79 15.18
CA GLY A 202 20.08 -16.01 14.56
C GLY A 202 19.01 -15.05 15.10
N ARG A 203 18.94 -14.88 16.43
CA ARG A 203 18.03 -13.92 17.09
C ARG A 203 18.33 -12.48 16.68
N ARG A 204 19.61 -12.07 16.69
CA ARG A 204 20.04 -10.73 16.24
C ARG A 204 19.67 -10.46 14.78
N THR A 205 19.82 -11.46 13.92
CA THR A 205 19.42 -11.38 12.52
C THR A 205 17.90 -11.24 12.37
N ALA A 206 17.10 -11.97 13.16
CA ALA A 206 15.65 -11.82 13.16
C ALA A 206 15.20 -10.41 13.62
N LEU A 207 15.80 -9.88 14.69
CA LEU A 207 15.53 -8.50 15.16
C LEU A 207 15.89 -7.47 14.09
N ARG A 208 17.06 -7.61 13.44
CA ARG A 208 17.49 -6.74 12.34
C ARG A 208 16.48 -6.79 11.19
N HIS A 209 16.12 -7.98 10.72
CA HIS A 209 15.17 -8.13 9.62
C HIS A 209 13.82 -7.50 9.96
N HIS A 210 13.28 -7.76 11.15
CA HIS A 210 12.03 -7.17 11.59
C HIS A 210 12.07 -5.63 11.56
N LEU A 211 13.10 -5.03 12.16
CA LEU A 211 13.24 -3.57 12.20
C LEU A 211 13.51 -2.95 10.83
N SER A 212 14.34 -3.57 9.98
CA SER A 212 14.57 -3.09 8.62
C SER A 212 13.30 -3.11 7.79
N ARG A 213 12.46 -4.15 7.92
CA ARG A 213 11.15 -4.22 7.25
C ARG A 213 10.26 -3.07 7.71
N ARG A 214 10.15 -2.85 9.02
CA ARG A 214 9.40 -1.72 9.57
C ARG A 214 9.92 -0.38 9.07
N LEU A 215 11.24 -0.18 9.04
CA LEU A 215 11.82 1.08 8.55
C LEU A 215 11.59 1.36 7.06
N LEU A 216 11.49 0.31 6.24
CA LEU A 216 11.25 0.44 4.80
C LEU A 216 9.76 0.50 4.45
N ASP A 217 8.91 -0.14 5.25
CA ASP A 217 7.49 -0.25 4.97
C ASP A 217 6.67 0.79 5.75
N ASP A 218 6.97 1.02 7.03
CA ASP A 218 6.21 1.91 7.92
C ASP A 218 6.69 3.36 7.80
N PRO A 219 5.78 4.36 7.82
CA PRO A 219 6.17 5.78 7.79
C PRO A 219 7.09 6.18 8.96
N VAL A 220 6.84 5.64 10.17
CA VAL A 220 7.61 5.95 11.37
C VAL A 220 7.69 4.72 12.27
N VAL A 221 8.88 4.38 12.74
CA VAL A 221 9.07 3.35 13.78
C VAL A 221 9.19 4.02 15.13
N TYR A 222 8.10 4.02 15.89
CA TYR A 222 8.04 4.54 17.25
C TYR A 222 8.59 3.57 18.29
N PHE A 223 9.32 4.09 19.29
CA PHE A 223 9.91 3.26 20.35
C PHE A 223 8.89 2.61 21.28
N ASP A 224 7.71 3.22 21.46
CA ASP A 224 6.62 2.70 22.30
C ASP A 224 5.87 1.54 21.65
N THR A 225 5.94 1.40 20.33
CA THR A 225 5.38 0.26 19.59
C THR A 225 6.28 -0.98 19.60
N LEU A 226 7.51 -0.86 20.11
CA LEU A 226 8.48 -1.95 20.16
C LEU A 226 8.46 -2.63 21.53
N ASP A 227 8.54 -3.96 21.54
CA ASP A 227 8.78 -4.71 22.78
C ASP A 227 10.16 -4.38 23.39
N ALA A 228 10.39 -4.85 24.60
CA ALA A 228 11.61 -4.54 25.35
C ALA A 228 12.90 -4.96 24.64
N GLU A 229 12.89 -6.11 23.95
CA GLU A 229 14.06 -6.65 23.26
C GLU A 229 14.35 -5.87 21.97
N LEU A 230 13.33 -5.69 21.13
CA LEU A 230 13.40 -4.89 19.91
C LEU A 230 13.82 -3.45 20.23
N ARG A 231 13.24 -2.84 21.26
CA ARG A 231 13.58 -1.48 21.68
C ARG A 231 15.04 -1.37 22.11
N ALA A 232 15.52 -2.29 22.95
CA ALA A 232 16.91 -2.29 23.41
C ALA A 232 17.90 -2.47 22.25
N TYR A 233 17.60 -3.39 21.32
CA TYR A 233 18.40 -3.58 20.11
C TYR A 233 18.38 -2.31 19.24
N PHE A 234 17.19 -1.75 19.00
CA PHE A 234 17.00 -0.61 18.11
C PHE A 234 17.66 0.66 18.64
N MET A 235 17.58 0.97 19.93
CA MET A 235 18.26 2.13 20.52
C MET A 235 19.77 2.11 20.28
N ASN A 236 20.39 0.91 20.27
CA ASN A 236 21.82 0.75 20.03
C ASN A 236 22.19 0.71 18.54
N GLN A 237 21.29 0.25 17.66
CA GLN A 237 21.60 -0.03 16.26
C GLN A 237 20.95 0.95 15.27
N ARG A 238 20.04 1.84 15.69
CA ARG A 238 19.24 2.69 14.80
C ARG A 238 20.06 3.52 13.82
N GLY A 239 21.19 4.10 14.24
CA GLY A 239 22.05 4.90 13.35
C GLY A 239 22.73 4.06 12.27
N ALA A 240 23.29 2.90 12.66
CA ALA A 240 23.95 1.99 11.73
C ALA A 240 22.95 1.27 10.79
N MET A 241 21.72 1.03 11.26
CA MET A 241 20.65 0.53 10.40
C MET A 241 20.19 1.60 9.42
N ALA A 242 19.92 2.81 9.91
CA ALA A 242 19.51 3.95 9.08
C ALA A 242 20.51 4.19 7.95
N SER A 243 21.80 4.34 8.25
CA SER A 243 22.84 4.55 7.24
C SER A 243 22.79 3.47 6.15
N ARG A 244 22.81 2.18 6.52
CA ARG A 244 22.84 1.08 5.55
C ARG A 244 21.59 0.98 4.67
N LEU A 245 20.43 1.35 5.20
CA LEU A 245 19.19 1.37 4.45
C LEU A 245 19.17 2.57 3.50
N CYS A 246 19.46 3.76 4.02
CA CYS A 246 19.52 5.01 3.26
C CYS A 246 20.53 4.95 2.11
N ASP A 247 21.72 4.36 2.32
CA ASP A 247 22.75 4.20 1.29
C ASP A 247 22.25 3.38 0.07
N ALA A 248 21.24 2.53 0.24
CA ALA A 248 20.72 1.65 -0.81
C ALA A 248 19.37 2.10 -1.39
N THR A 249 18.65 2.97 -0.69
CA THR A 249 17.29 3.38 -1.06
C THR A 249 17.15 4.88 -1.32
N ASP A 250 18.22 5.67 -1.14
CA ASP A 250 18.22 7.14 -1.21
C ASP A 250 17.21 7.83 -0.27
N LEU A 251 16.71 7.09 0.73
CA LEU A 251 15.86 7.65 1.78
C LEU A 251 16.71 8.47 2.76
N LEU A 252 16.10 9.44 3.42
CA LEU A 252 16.78 10.31 4.39
C LEU A 252 16.41 9.91 5.83
N PRO A 253 17.40 9.71 6.72
CA PRO A 253 17.10 9.28 8.08
C PRO A 253 16.69 10.47 8.96
N GLU A 254 15.49 10.41 9.54
CA GLU A 254 15.03 11.39 10.52
C GLU A 254 14.98 10.76 11.92
N GLN A 255 16.00 11.01 12.73
CA GLN A 255 16.09 10.53 14.11
C GLN A 255 15.47 11.53 15.08
N ARG A 256 14.49 11.09 15.88
CA ARG A 256 13.90 11.89 16.95
C ARG A 256 13.85 11.12 18.28
N ALA A 257 13.29 11.77 19.30
CA ALA A 257 13.16 11.19 20.63
C ALA A 257 12.09 10.08 20.66
N GLU A 258 11.03 10.23 19.87
CA GLU A 258 9.93 9.28 19.77
C GLU A 258 10.26 8.04 18.93
N GLY A 259 11.20 8.13 17.98
CA GLY A 259 11.42 7.09 16.99
C GLY A 259 12.35 7.48 15.84
N LEU A 260 12.26 6.74 14.74
CA LEU A 260 13.02 6.94 13.51
C LEU A 260 12.09 6.77 12.30
N ALA A 261 12.21 7.68 11.34
CA ALA A 261 11.57 7.59 10.03
C ALA A 261 12.62 7.61 8.92
N LEU A 262 12.36 6.89 7.83
CA LEU A 262 13.15 7.00 6.59
C LEU A 262 12.32 7.79 5.57
N ILE A 263 12.71 9.04 5.35
CA ILE A 263 11.96 10.01 4.56
C ILE A 263 12.30 9.87 3.07
N ASP A 264 11.29 9.70 2.24
CA ASP A 264 11.39 9.68 0.79
C ASP A 264 11.27 11.09 0.23
N ALA A 265 12.40 11.77 0.08
CA ALA A 265 12.43 13.16 -0.39
C ALA A 265 12.02 13.33 -1.86
N GLU A 266 12.18 12.28 -2.67
CA GLU A 266 11.88 12.29 -4.10
C GLU A 266 10.46 11.77 -4.41
N GLU A 267 9.71 11.33 -3.38
CA GLU A 267 8.34 10.81 -3.49
C GLU A 267 8.20 9.63 -4.48
N THR A 268 9.24 8.80 -4.58
CA THR A 268 9.29 7.67 -5.54
C THR A 268 8.91 6.33 -4.94
N LEU A 269 9.01 6.19 -3.62
CA LEU A 269 8.81 4.95 -2.88
C LEU A 269 7.55 4.99 -2.02
N THR A 270 7.06 6.18 -1.69
CA THR A 270 5.94 6.40 -0.78
C THR A 270 4.59 6.22 -1.47
N ASP A 271 3.69 5.46 -0.82
CA ASP A 271 2.34 5.22 -1.35
C ASP A 271 1.39 6.42 -1.15
N ILE A 272 1.66 7.28 -0.14
CA ILE A 272 0.89 8.49 0.19
C ILE A 272 1.83 9.67 0.38
N ALA A 273 1.84 10.61 -0.56
CA ALA A 273 2.60 11.84 -0.45
C ALA A 273 1.94 12.82 0.56
N MET A 274 2.78 13.47 1.38
CA MET A 274 2.37 14.58 2.23
C MET A 274 3.56 15.53 2.46
N PRO A 275 3.49 16.81 2.01
CA PRO A 275 2.35 17.47 1.36
C PRO A 275 2.07 16.94 -0.06
N ALA A 276 0.86 17.15 -0.56
CA ALA A 276 0.47 16.84 -1.93
C ALA A 276 -0.42 17.95 -2.50
N GLU A 277 -0.77 17.88 -3.79
CA GLU A 277 -1.62 18.88 -4.43
C GLU A 277 -3.13 18.57 -4.28
N GLY A 278 -3.94 19.62 -4.41
CA GLY A 278 -5.39 19.52 -4.46
C GLY A 278 -6.11 19.68 -3.13
N THR A 279 -7.43 19.58 -3.19
CA THR A 279 -8.31 19.91 -2.05
C THR A 279 -8.09 18.99 -0.86
N GLU A 280 -8.07 17.68 -1.08
CA GLU A 280 -7.94 16.70 -0.01
C GLU A 280 -6.58 16.81 0.67
N ALA A 281 -5.50 17.06 -0.08
CA ALA A 281 -4.18 17.24 0.48
C ALA A 281 -4.08 18.51 1.35
N HIS A 282 -4.63 19.63 0.86
CA HIS A 282 -4.68 20.86 1.64
C HIS A 282 -5.52 20.69 2.93
N VAL A 283 -6.70 20.05 2.84
CA VAL A 283 -7.51 19.72 4.01
C VAL A 283 -6.74 18.83 4.99
N THR A 284 -6.01 17.83 4.50
CA THR A 284 -5.19 16.94 5.33
C THR A 284 -4.12 17.72 6.10
N LEU A 285 -3.45 18.68 5.46
CA LEU A 285 -2.48 19.56 6.11
C LEU A 285 -3.13 20.44 7.18
N LEU A 286 -4.30 21.03 6.91
CA LEU A 286 -5.03 21.85 7.89
C LEU A 286 -5.44 21.03 9.13
N VAL A 287 -5.92 19.79 8.92
CA VAL A 287 -6.28 18.89 10.02
C VAL A 287 -5.03 18.47 10.80
N ALA A 288 -3.92 18.19 10.12
CA ALA A 288 -2.66 17.86 10.78
C ALA A 288 -2.14 19.00 11.65
N GLU A 289 -2.12 20.23 11.12
CA GLU A 289 -1.73 21.44 11.85
C GLU A 289 -2.64 21.67 13.07
N PHE A 290 -3.97 21.56 12.89
CA PHE A 290 -4.93 21.69 13.97
C PHE A 290 -4.67 20.70 15.10
N LEU A 291 -4.53 19.40 14.77
CA LEU A 291 -4.28 18.35 15.74
C LEU A 291 -2.91 18.51 16.41
N ALA A 292 -1.88 18.91 15.67
CA ALA A 292 -0.54 19.10 16.20
C ALA A 292 -0.47 20.29 17.18
N ASN A 293 -1.10 21.42 16.85
CA ASN A 293 -1.17 22.58 17.73
C ASN A 293 -1.99 22.28 18.99
N ARG A 294 -3.12 21.57 18.84
CA ARG A 294 -3.94 21.18 19.98
C ARG A 294 -3.22 20.22 20.93
N HIS A 295 -2.45 19.26 20.39
CA HIS A 295 -1.61 18.36 21.19
C HIS A 295 -0.49 19.11 21.93
N ARG A 296 0.02 20.21 21.36
CA ARG A 296 1.00 21.08 22.02
C ARG A 296 0.37 21.88 23.15
N ASP A 297 -0.83 22.42 22.93
CA ASP A 297 -1.51 23.32 23.86
C ASP A 297 -2.19 22.57 25.02
N ARG A 298 -2.69 21.38 24.76
CA ARG A 298 -3.29 20.50 25.78
C ARG A 298 -2.20 19.59 26.34
N GLY A 299 -1.92 19.74 27.63
CA GLY A 299 -0.98 18.86 28.33
C GLY A 299 -1.38 17.38 28.26
N ALA A 300 -0.52 16.50 28.80
CA ALA A 300 -0.63 15.04 28.67
C ALA A 300 -1.96 14.39 29.10
N ASP A 301 -2.84 15.13 29.80
CA ASP A 301 -4.10 14.62 30.34
C ASP A 301 -5.30 14.76 29.38
N ASP A 302 -5.21 15.56 28.30
CA ASP A 302 -6.32 15.79 27.35
C ASP A 302 -5.87 15.69 25.88
N VAL A 303 -5.44 14.49 25.51
CA VAL A 303 -4.77 14.20 24.23
C VAL A 303 -5.74 13.81 23.11
N LEU A 304 -7.00 13.53 23.45
CA LEU A 304 -7.99 13.01 22.51
C LEU A 304 -8.83 14.14 21.89
N THR A 305 -9.05 14.07 20.58
CA THR A 305 -9.92 15.01 19.85
C THR A 305 -11.10 14.27 19.25
N ALA A 306 -12.33 14.72 19.52
CA ALA A 306 -13.52 14.10 18.94
C ALA A 306 -13.70 14.44 17.46
N LEU A 307 -14.30 13.53 16.68
CA LEU A 307 -14.55 13.74 15.25
C LEU A 307 -15.40 14.98 14.95
N ASP A 308 -16.37 15.28 15.82
CA ASP A 308 -17.23 16.46 15.68
C ASP A 308 -16.44 17.77 15.79
N GLU A 309 -15.37 17.79 16.60
CA GLU A 309 -14.51 18.95 16.75
C GLU A 309 -13.66 19.20 15.49
N ILE A 310 -13.18 18.13 14.87
CA ILE A 310 -12.42 18.19 13.61
C ILE A 310 -13.34 18.67 12.48
N THR A 311 -14.57 18.17 12.45
CA THR A 311 -15.60 18.59 11.48
C THR A 311 -15.95 20.07 11.67
N ALA A 312 -16.13 20.51 12.92
CA ALA A 312 -16.39 21.92 13.25
C ALA A 312 -15.22 22.83 12.86
N PHE A 313 -13.98 22.38 13.09
CA PHE A 313 -12.79 23.08 12.62
C PHE A 313 -12.78 23.23 11.09
N LEU A 314 -13.08 22.17 10.35
CA LEU A 314 -13.15 22.24 8.89
C LEU A 314 -14.27 23.15 8.38
N ALA A 315 -15.42 23.18 9.05
CA ALA A 315 -16.50 24.11 8.74
C ALA A 315 -16.06 25.58 8.91
N GLU A 316 -15.22 25.88 9.89
CA GLU A 316 -14.61 27.20 10.07
C GLU A 316 -13.52 27.47 9.02
N ALA A 317 -12.59 26.54 8.81
CA ALA A 317 -11.51 26.65 7.84
C ALA A 317 -12.03 26.88 6.42
N LYS A 318 -13.17 26.27 6.07
CA LYS A 318 -13.87 26.47 4.80
C LYS A 318 -14.20 27.93 4.52
N LYS A 319 -14.49 28.75 5.54
CA LYS A 319 -14.76 30.18 5.36
C LYS A 319 -13.54 30.93 4.82
N SER A 320 -12.35 30.53 5.24
CA SER A 320 -11.07 31.15 4.85
C SER A 320 -10.45 30.54 3.60
N TYR A 321 -10.60 29.23 3.39
CA TYR A 321 -9.83 28.48 2.38
C TYR A 321 -10.66 27.86 1.25
N SER A 322 -11.99 27.98 1.26
CA SER A 322 -12.87 27.34 0.25
C SER A 322 -12.57 27.72 -1.20
N THR A 323 -11.95 28.88 -1.46
CA THR A 323 -11.54 29.33 -2.80
C THR A 323 -10.54 28.38 -3.45
N PHE A 324 -9.70 27.70 -2.66
CA PHE A 324 -8.70 26.73 -3.11
C PHE A 324 -9.26 25.31 -3.25
N TRP A 325 -10.52 25.08 -2.85
CA TRP A 325 -11.12 23.76 -2.81
C TRP A 325 -12.00 23.50 -4.04
N ARG A 326 -12.11 22.22 -4.45
CA ARG A 326 -13.00 21.78 -5.53
C ARG A 326 -14.46 22.12 -5.20
N LYS A 327 -15.29 22.31 -6.23
CA LYS A 327 -16.69 22.76 -6.04
C LYS A 327 -17.50 21.86 -5.09
N SER A 328 -17.33 20.53 -5.17
CA SER A 328 -18.04 19.58 -4.29
C SER A 328 -17.67 19.75 -2.81
N ALA A 329 -16.42 20.10 -2.51
CA ALA A 329 -15.94 20.37 -1.15
C ALA A 329 -16.50 21.68 -0.54
N ARG A 330 -17.17 22.52 -1.35
CA ARG A 330 -17.77 23.79 -0.90
C ARG A 330 -19.22 23.64 -0.44
N ILE A 331 -19.87 22.51 -0.75
CA ILE A 331 -21.27 22.26 -0.41
C ILE A 331 -21.41 22.03 1.11
N PRO A 332 -22.45 22.54 1.79
CA PRO A 332 -22.69 22.24 3.20
C PRO A 332 -22.72 20.73 3.48
N GLY A 333 -22.11 20.28 4.56
CA GLY A 333 -21.98 18.86 4.92
C GLY A 333 -20.75 18.16 4.36
N ALA A 334 -20.07 18.74 3.35
CA ALA A 334 -18.86 18.14 2.76
C ALA A 334 -17.70 18.00 3.76
N GLU A 335 -17.69 18.81 4.83
CA GLU A 335 -16.71 18.75 5.92
C GLU A 335 -16.62 17.37 6.59
N VAL A 336 -17.71 16.59 6.64
CA VAL A 336 -17.69 15.23 7.23
C VAL A 336 -16.89 14.27 6.36
N GLU A 337 -17.15 14.28 5.05
CA GLU A 337 -16.41 13.47 4.08
C GLU A 337 -14.94 13.88 4.04
N LEU A 338 -14.66 15.18 4.03
CA LEU A 338 -13.31 15.73 4.04
C LEU A 338 -12.54 15.37 5.32
N ALA A 339 -13.19 15.40 6.48
CA ALA A 339 -12.60 14.93 7.74
C ALA A 339 -12.22 13.45 7.64
N GLY A 340 -13.13 12.60 7.14
CA GLY A 340 -12.88 11.18 6.94
C GLY A 340 -11.67 10.92 6.04
N ILE A 341 -11.59 11.61 4.88
CA ILE A 341 -10.46 11.49 3.94
C ILE A 341 -9.15 11.94 4.59
N ALA A 342 -9.16 13.08 5.30
CA ALA A 342 -7.96 13.59 5.96
C ALA A 342 -7.46 12.63 7.04
N LEU A 343 -8.36 12.14 7.90
CA LEU A 343 -8.00 11.23 8.98
C LEU A 343 -7.55 9.86 8.48
N ASP A 344 -8.16 9.33 7.42
CA ASP A 344 -7.68 8.11 6.75
C ASP A 344 -6.22 8.27 6.27
N LYS A 345 -5.89 9.39 5.61
CA LYS A 345 -4.52 9.68 5.19
C LYS A 345 -3.56 9.81 6.37
N LEU A 346 -3.93 10.55 7.41
CA LEU A 346 -3.09 10.71 8.61
C LEU A 346 -2.88 9.39 9.36
N GLN A 347 -3.88 8.51 9.39
CA GLN A 347 -3.76 7.19 9.99
C GLN A 347 -2.80 6.31 9.18
N LYS A 348 -2.92 6.29 7.85
CA LYS A 348 -2.01 5.53 6.97
C LYS A 348 -0.56 6.04 7.05
N LEU A 349 -0.37 7.34 7.31
CA LEU A 349 0.94 7.94 7.60
C LEU A 349 1.42 7.71 9.05
N GLN A 350 0.68 6.96 9.86
CA GLN A 350 0.97 6.70 11.28
C GLN A 350 1.20 7.99 12.09
N LEU A 351 0.43 9.04 11.78
CA LEU A 351 0.47 10.32 12.49
C LEU A 351 -0.65 10.43 13.53
N ILE A 352 -1.66 9.58 13.45
CA ILE A 352 -2.76 9.48 14.40
C ILE A 352 -3.14 8.02 14.66
N THR A 353 -3.86 7.77 15.74
CA THR A 353 -4.60 6.52 15.97
C THR A 353 -6.02 6.82 16.44
N TYR A 354 -6.92 5.85 16.28
CA TYR A 354 -8.30 5.95 16.76
C TYR A 354 -8.45 5.31 18.14
N THR A 355 -9.20 5.96 19.02
CA THR A 355 -9.66 5.43 20.30
C THR A 355 -11.16 5.66 20.39
N GLY A 356 -11.93 4.66 19.92
CA GLY A 356 -13.38 4.82 19.74
C GLY A 356 -13.71 5.87 18.69
N ASP A 357 -14.50 6.86 19.05
CA ASP A 357 -14.90 8.02 18.24
C ASP A 357 -13.94 9.21 18.36
N LYS A 358 -12.76 9.00 18.95
CA LYS A 358 -11.76 10.04 19.16
C LYS A 358 -10.45 9.70 18.47
N VAL A 359 -9.72 10.75 18.14
CA VAL A 359 -8.42 10.70 17.49
C VAL A 359 -7.34 11.06 18.51
N LEU A 360 -6.31 10.25 18.58
CA LEU A 360 -5.08 10.49 19.32
C LEU A 360 -3.96 10.88 18.35
N PRO A 361 -3.45 12.12 18.40
CA PRO A 361 -2.24 12.52 17.70
C PRO A 361 -1.03 11.70 18.17
N LEU A 362 -0.23 11.20 17.24
CA LEU A 362 1.05 10.56 17.53
C LEU A 362 2.19 11.59 17.47
N PRO A 363 3.31 11.37 18.19
CA PRO A 363 4.36 12.38 18.32
C PRO A 363 4.92 12.88 16.99
N ALA A 364 4.91 12.04 15.94
CA ALA A 364 5.46 12.46 14.66
C ALA A 364 4.65 13.58 13.99
N LEU A 365 3.37 13.73 14.32
CA LEU A 365 2.49 14.77 13.83
C LEU A 365 2.99 16.18 14.17
N ALA A 366 3.82 16.32 15.22
CA ALA A 366 4.42 17.60 15.61
C ALA A 366 5.25 18.27 14.49
N ARG A 367 5.64 17.51 13.44
CA ARG A 367 6.25 18.04 12.20
C ARG A 367 5.37 19.09 11.51
N TYR A 368 4.06 18.96 11.65
CA TYR A 368 3.06 19.80 10.98
C TYR A 368 2.55 20.95 11.86
N ALA A 369 3.05 21.08 13.09
CA ALA A 369 2.85 22.30 13.88
C ALA A 369 3.82 23.39 13.40
N VAL A 370 3.73 23.70 12.10
CA VAL A 370 4.40 24.84 11.47
C VAL A 370 3.66 26.11 11.94
N GLY A 371 4.37 27.23 12.06
CA GLY A 371 3.74 28.52 12.36
C GLY A 371 2.71 28.92 11.28
N GLN A 372 2.05 30.07 11.45
CA GLN A 372 0.98 30.53 10.55
C GLN A 372 1.30 30.29 9.08
N THR A 373 0.40 29.61 8.38
CA THR A 373 0.51 29.33 6.94
C THR A 373 0.71 30.64 6.16
N GLU A 374 1.93 30.87 5.66
CA GLU A 374 2.22 31.97 4.74
C GLU A 374 1.85 31.57 3.31
N ILE A 375 0.76 32.14 2.80
CA ILE A 375 0.34 31.94 1.40
C ILE A 375 1.30 32.72 0.49
N LYS A 376 2.29 32.03 -0.07
CA LYS A 376 3.08 32.57 -1.19
C LYS A 376 2.29 32.42 -2.48
N ARG A 377 1.76 33.53 -3.01
CA ARG A 377 1.29 33.56 -4.40
C ARG A 377 2.50 33.34 -5.30
N MET A 378 2.49 32.30 -6.12
CA MET A 378 3.44 32.19 -7.23
C MET A 378 3.24 33.41 -8.13
N SER A 379 4.12 34.39 -8.02
CA SER A 379 4.14 35.57 -8.89
C SER A 379 4.48 35.13 -10.31
N ASP A 380 3.82 35.78 -11.27
CA ASP A 380 3.89 35.57 -12.71
C ASP A 380 5.25 35.11 -13.24
N LYS A 381 5.18 34.15 -14.18
CA LYS A 381 6.26 33.82 -15.11
C LYS A 381 6.74 35.09 -15.77
N THR A 382 7.78 35.70 -15.22
CA THR A 382 8.50 36.77 -15.90
C THR A 382 9.32 36.08 -16.96
N HIS A 383 8.83 36.15 -18.20
CA HIS A 383 9.56 35.77 -19.40
C HIS A 383 10.97 36.40 -19.35
N PHE A 384 12.00 35.59 -19.13
CA PHE A 384 13.34 35.97 -19.54
C PHE A 384 13.40 35.85 -21.06
N HIS A 385 13.21 36.98 -21.73
CA HIS A 385 13.64 37.17 -23.10
C HIS A 385 15.17 37.07 -23.12
N TYR A 386 15.69 35.98 -23.69
CA TYR A 386 17.07 35.93 -24.13
C TYR A 386 17.14 36.68 -25.47
N SER A 387 17.60 37.94 -25.43
CA SER A 387 18.02 38.67 -26.62
C SER A 387 19.52 38.97 -26.50
N GLY A 388 20.22 38.89 -27.63
CA GLY A 388 21.46 39.63 -27.83
C GLY A 388 22.76 38.83 -27.79
N GLN A 389 23.12 38.33 -28.97
CA GLN A 389 24.46 38.00 -29.44
C GLN A 389 25.49 39.16 -29.31
N HIS A 390 26.78 38.78 -29.24
CA HIS A 390 28.01 39.52 -29.63
C HIS A 390 28.36 40.75 -28.75
N GLU A 391 29.60 41.07 -28.37
CA GLU A 391 30.94 40.80 -28.91
C GLU A 391 32.00 41.33 -27.89
N LEU A 392 33.26 40.90 -28.08
CA LEU A 392 34.53 41.56 -27.73
C LEU A 392 35.40 41.04 -26.55
N ILE A 393 36.54 40.50 -27.02
CA ILE A 393 37.86 40.17 -26.45
C ILE A 393 38.00 38.81 -25.77
#